data_AF-A0A349PX39-F1
#
_entry.id   AF-A0A349PX39-F1
#
_cell.length_a   1.000
_cell.length_b   1.000
_cell.length_c   1.000
_cell.angle_alpha   90.00
_cell.angle_beta   90.00
_cell.angle_gamma   90.00
#
_symmetry.space_group_name_H-M   'P 1'
#
loop_
_entity.id
_entity.type
_entity.pdbx_description
1 polymer ?
#
loop_
_entity_poly.entity_id
_entity_poly.type
_entity_poly.pdbx_seq_one_letter_code
_entity_poly.pdbx_strand_id
1 'polypeptide(L)' 'MGEETTIMGTVLSVVFQNEENGYAVLRLVTDDGELLTLVGCVPCAAPGENLTATGSFSSHPQ' A
#
# COMPACT_ATOMS: atom_id res chain seq x y z
N MET A 1 -11.87 -11.92 13.74
CA MET A 1 -12.37 -11.17 12.58
C MET A 1 -11.53 -9.92 12.52
N GLY A 2 -10.46 -9.88 11.71
CA GLY A 2 -9.68 -8.66 11.57
C GLY A 2 -10.55 -7.64 10.84
N GLU A 3 -10.63 -6.42 11.34
CA GLU A 3 -11.26 -5.32 10.63
C GLU A 3 -10.47 -5.05 9.34
N GLU A 4 -11.08 -5.39 8.20
CA GLU A 4 -10.57 -4.97 6.89
C GLU A 4 -10.89 -3.48 6.72
N THR A 5 -9.84 -2.66 6.79
CA THR A 5 -9.92 -1.24 6.49
C THR A 5 -9.63 -1.04 5.01
N THR A 6 -10.47 -0.23 4.35
CA THR A 6 -10.21 0.25 3.00
C THR A 6 -9.67 1.66 3.08
N ILE A 7 -8.50 1.89 2.49
CA ILE A 7 -7.88 3.20 2.36
C ILE A 7 -7.77 3.57 0.88
N MET A 8 -7.90 4.86 0.59
CA MET A 8 -7.64 5.42 -0.72
C MET A 8 -6.49 6.41 -0.61
N GLY A 9 -5.59 6.39 -1.59
CA GLY A 9 -4.51 7.34 -1.65
C GLY A 9 -3.71 7.24 -2.92
N THR A 10 -2.68 8.07 -3.01
CA THR A 10 -1.80 8.16 -4.16
C THR A 10 -0.48 7.44 -3.85
N VAL A 11 0.03 6.65 -4.79
CA VAL A 11 1.37 6.07 -4.66
C VAL A 11 2.39 7.20 -4.68
N LEU A 12 3.11 7.34 -3.58
CA LEU A 12 4.22 8.27 -3.49
C LEU A 12 5.47 7.70 -4.17
N SER A 13 5.82 6.46 -3.83
CA SER A 13 6.97 5.76 -4.39
C SER A 13 6.88 4.27 -4.13
N VAL A 14 7.34 3.46 -5.09
CA VAL A 14 7.53 2.02 -4.89
C VAL A 14 8.89 1.80 -4.24
N VAL A 15 8.92 1.07 -3.12
CA VAL A 15 10.15 0.73 -2.39
C VAL A 15 10.72 -0.59 -2.89
N PHE A 16 9.84 -1.55 -3.14
CA PHE A 16 10.20 -2.88 -3.61
C PHE A 16 9.07 -3.45 -4.46
N GLN A 17 9.42 -4.18 -5.51
CA GLN A 17 8.48 -4.99 -6.28
C GLN A 17 9.13 -6.31 -6.62
N ASN A 18 8.36 -7.38 -6.53
CA ASN A 18 8.74 -8.72 -6.92
C ASN A 18 7.84 -9.13 -8.07
N GLU A 19 8.41 -9.13 -9.28
CA GLU A 19 7.69 -9.50 -10.51
C GLU A 19 7.40 -11.00 -10.61
N GLU A 20 8.06 -11.87 -9.83
CA GLU A 20 7.75 -13.31 -9.82
C GLU A 20 6.42 -13.62 -9.12
N ASN A 21 6.11 -12.93 -8.01
CA ASN A 21 4.89 -13.18 -7.23
C ASN A 21 3.90 -12.00 -7.23
N GLY A 22 4.23 -10.89 -7.91
CA GLY A 22 3.42 -9.67 -7.93
C GLY A 22 3.44 -8.87 -6.62
N TYR A 23 4.32 -9.23 -5.68
CA TYR A 23 4.38 -8.59 -4.36
C TYR A 23 5.11 -7.25 -4.44
N ALA A 24 4.50 -6.18 -3.95
CA ALA A 24 5.09 -4.86 -3.90
C ALA A 24 4.97 -4.24 -2.51
N VAL A 25 6.00 -3.48 -2.15
CA VAL A 25 6.04 -2.58 -1.00
C VAL A 25 6.12 -1.17 -1.55
N LEU A 26 5.12 -0.37 -1.26
CA LEU A 26 5.02 1.01 -1.74
C LEU A 26 4.58 1.94 -0.64
N ARG A 27 4.95 3.22 -0.79
CA ARG A 27 4.51 4.30 0.07
C ARG A 27 3.28 4.91 -0.57
N LEU A 28 2.18 4.96 0.17
CA LEU A 28 0.92 5.55 -0.26
C LEU A 28 0.63 6.74 0.64
N VAL A 29 0.24 7.86 0.05
CA VAL A 29 -0.23 9.04 0.78
C VAL A 29 -1.74 9.09 0.71
N THR A 30 -2.41 9.09 1.85
CA THR A 30 -3.88 9.22 1.93
C THR A 30 -4.31 10.64 1.59
N ASP A 31 -5.61 10.84 1.38
CA ASP A 31 -6.17 12.18 1.14
C ASP A 31 -5.93 13.15 2.32
N ASP A 32 -5.90 12.62 3.55
CA ASP A 32 -5.52 13.35 4.77
C ASP A 32 -4.02 13.73 4.83
N GLY A 33 -3.22 13.34 3.84
CA GLY A 33 -1.77 13.58 3.81
C GLY A 33 -0.96 12.63 4.69
N GLU A 34 -1.59 11.59 5.24
CA GLU A 34 -0.89 10.57 6.02
C GLU A 34 -0.12 9.62 5.12
N LEU A 35 1.11 9.31 5.52
CA LEU A 35 2.00 8.48 4.73
C LEU A 35 1.99 7.05 5.29
N LEU A 36 1.38 6.16 4.53
CA LEU A 36 1.21 4.75 4.87
C LEU A 36 2.14 3.86 4.04
N THR A 37 2.53 2.73 4.61
CA THR A 37 3.28 1.69 3.89
C THR A 37 2.31 0.58 3.51
N LEU A 38 2.12 0.40 2.21
CA LEU A 38 1.26 -0.62 1.65
C LEU A 38 2.11 -1.79 1.19
N VAL A 39 1.68 -2.98 1.56
CA VAL A 39 2.37 -4.22 1.30
C VAL A 39 1.35 -5.24 0.80
N GLY A 40 1.55 -5.78 -0.41
CA GLY A 40 0.59 -6.72 -0.99
C GLY A 40 0.87 -7.06 -2.45
N CYS A 41 -0.07 -7.75 -3.08
CA CYS A 41 0.01 -8.06 -4.51
C CYS A 41 -0.47 -6.85 -5.32
N VAL A 42 0.46 -6.03 -5.82
CA VAL A 42 0.16 -4.81 -6.58
C VAL A 42 1.00 -4.81 -7.86
N PRO A 43 0.58 -5.55 -8.90
CA PRO A 43 1.38 -5.75 -10.13
C PRO A 43 1.55 -4.47 -10.96
N CYS A 44 0.74 -3.43 -10.72
CA CYS A 44 0.76 -2.15 -11.47
C CYS A 44 0.91 -0.94 -10.53
N ALA A 45 1.75 -1.02 -9.50
CA ALA A 45 2.02 0.14 -8.66
C ALA A 45 2.98 1.10 -9.37
N ALA A 46 2.49 2.25 -9.85
CA ALA A 46 3.36 3.35 -10.31
C ALA A 46 3.24 4.59 -9.41
N PRO A 47 4.33 5.33 -9.14
CA PRO A 47 4.25 6.61 -8.43
C PRO A 47 3.35 7.60 -9.18
N GLY A 48 2.45 8.24 -8.45
CA GLY A 48 1.44 9.14 -9.00
C GLY A 48 0.11 8.48 -9.36
N GLU A 49 -0.02 7.16 -9.30
CA GLU A 49 -1.32 6.49 -9.44
C GLU A 49 -2.14 6.53 -8.16
N ASN A 50 -3.45 6.62 -8.32
CA ASN A 50 -4.42 6.55 -7.25
C ASN A 50 -4.81 5.07 -7.07
N LEU A 51 -4.61 4.54 -5.88
CA LEU A 51 -4.98 3.16 -5.55
C LEU A 51 -5.99 3.13 -4.39
N THR A 52 -6.88 2.15 -4.43
CA THR A 52 -7.70 1.75 -3.30
C THR A 52 -7.16 0.44 -2.77
N ALA A 53 -6.80 0.42 -1.49
CA ALA A 53 -6.23 -0.75 -0.83
C ALA A 53 -7.13 -1.20 0.31
N THR A 54 -7.41 -2.49 0.36
CA THR A 54 -8.21 -3.09 1.43
C THR A 54 -7.35 -4.11 2.15
N GLY A 55 -7.31 -4.03 3.47
CA GLY A 55 -6.54 -4.96 4.29
C GLY A 55 -6.60 -4.61 5.76
N SER A 56 -5.77 -5.24 6.57
CA SER A 56 -5.69 -4.95 7.99
C SER A 56 -4.39 -4.22 8.31
N PHE A 57 -4.48 -3.12 9.06
CA PHE A 57 -3.31 -2.48 9.60
C PHE A 57 -2.69 -3.37 10.66
N SER A 58 -1.40 -3.68 10.50
CA SER A 58 -0.61 -4.37 11.52
C SER A 58 0.50 -3.42 11.96
N SER A 59 0.54 -3.09 13.24
CA SER A 59 1.71 -2.47 13.85
C SER A 59 2.77 -3.55 14.00
N HIS A 60 3.97 -3.35 13.46
CA HIS A 60 5.08 -4.25 13.74
C HIS A 60 5.43 -4.14 15.23
N PRO A 61 5.28 -5.21 16.04
CA PRO A 61 5.78 -5.18 17.41
C PRO A 61 7.31 -5.02 17.33
N GLN A 62 7.83 -4.00 18.01
CA GLN A 62 9.24 -3.65 18.04
C GLN A 62 10.10 -4.72 18.72
#